data_AF-A0A519LS58-F1
#
_entry.id   AF-A0A519LS58-F1
#
_cell.length_a   1.000
_cell.length_b   1.000
_cell.length_c   1.000
_cell.angle_alpha   90.00
_cell.angle_beta   90.00
_cell.angle_gamma   90.00
#
_symmetry.space_group_name_H-M   'P 1'
#
loop_
_entity.id
_entity.type
_entity.pdbx_description
1 polymer ?
#
loop_
_entity_poly.entity_id
_entity_poly.type
_entity_poly.pdbx_seq_one_letter_code
_entity_poly.pdbx_strand_id
1 'polypeptide(L)'
;MDTVRKGAIYELVKKYGLTQFDSGRYVIPQLPVVINSRRLLTDSLSIEVANIQVDTIKQQMFDIKTVVAAKSSSTWWIWLLVVLALAGIGFGIFWYLKNRKKTVKETIVYTTPIEKATAHLRSLEKKGFLEKGAIKDYYSELTDIARIYIEEAIHVPAMESTTSELIEAMRIAVRRKKMSLSQETFEQLEKVLRTADMVKFAKSKPMDFEIDEDRSRIEKTIVVIDKSIPEEVPDEESNTAAWEEQQRRKKKRKRRDMIIAAGVAVVVFAGVYIATGNGLGYLRDSILGAPTKELLEGKWVTSEYGEPPMKIETPKVLKRYNEEQIQNNLPP
;
A
#
# COMPACT_ATOMS: atom_id res chain seq x y z
N MET A 1 -93.36 12.37 21.88
CA MET A 1 -94.65 13.07 21.72
C MET A 1 -94.81 13.89 22.96
N ASP A 2 -95.03 15.18 22.80
CA ASP A 2 -95.29 16.10 23.90
C ASP A 2 -96.77 16.52 23.83
N THR A 3 -97.46 16.51 24.96
CA THR A 3 -98.89 16.85 25.04
C THR A 3 -99.03 18.04 25.97
N VAL A 4 -99.40 19.19 25.43
CA VAL A 4 -99.55 20.43 26.21
C VAL A 4 -101.04 20.77 26.29
N ARG A 5 -101.57 20.95 27.50
CA ARG A 5 -102.96 21.34 27.73
C ARG A 5 -103.05 22.87 27.78
N LYS A 6 -103.73 23.48 26.82
CA LYS A 6 -104.05 24.93 26.78
C LYS A 6 -105.54 25.12 27.04
N GLY A 7 -105.91 25.22 28.32
CA GLY A 7 -107.31 25.38 28.75
C GLY A 7 -108.18 24.19 28.34
N ALA A 8 -109.11 24.41 27.41
CA ALA A 8 -110.04 23.41 26.87
C ALA A 8 -109.52 22.68 25.61
N ILE A 9 -108.33 23.03 25.10
CA ILE A 9 -107.74 22.43 23.89
C ILE A 9 -106.49 21.62 24.29
N TYR A 10 -106.35 20.42 23.70
CA TYR A 10 -105.15 19.60 23.79
C TYR A 10 -104.30 19.77 22.53
N GLU A 11 -103.04 20.17 22.68
CA GLU A 11 -102.07 20.26 21.59
C GLU A 11 -101.12 19.06 21.66
N LEU A 12 -101.06 18.27 20.58
CA LEU A 12 -100.23 17.08 20.48
C LEU A 12 -99.10 17.33 19.48
N VAL A 13 -97.85 17.36 19.95
CA VAL A 13 -96.68 17.60 19.09
C VAL A 13 -95.81 16.34 19.02
N LYS A 14 -95.59 15.83 17.80
CA LYS A 14 -94.60 14.76 17.55
C LYS A 14 -93.53 15.28 16.60
N LYS A 15 -92.29 15.31 17.09
CA LYS A 15 -91.11 15.63 16.28
C LYS A 15 -90.56 14.35 15.67
N TYR A 16 -90.22 14.41 14.40
CA TYR A 16 -89.57 13.32 13.65
C TYR A 16 -88.25 13.84 13.10
N GLY A 17 -87.19 13.03 13.17
CA GLY A 17 -85.94 13.29 12.46
C GLY A 17 -86.01 12.67 11.06
N LEU A 18 -85.71 13.45 10.04
CA LEU A 18 -85.66 13.01 8.65
C LEU A 18 -84.21 13.10 8.17
N THR A 19 -83.70 12.02 7.60
CA THR A 19 -82.35 11.96 7.03
C THR A 19 -82.44 11.40 5.62
N GLN A 20 -81.94 12.14 4.64
CA GLN A 20 -81.84 11.73 3.25
C GLN A 20 -80.47 12.14 2.72
N PHE A 21 -79.72 11.20 2.14
CA PHE A 21 -78.35 11.44 1.68
C PHE A 21 -78.28 11.81 0.20
N ASP A 22 -79.30 11.45 -0.57
CA ASP A 22 -79.34 11.66 -2.02
C ASP A 22 -80.19 12.87 -2.40
N SER A 23 -79.68 13.71 -3.29
CA SER A 23 -80.40 14.86 -3.84
C SER A 23 -81.62 14.40 -4.66
N GLY A 24 -82.77 15.04 -4.47
CA GLY A 24 -84.00 14.66 -5.15
C GLY A 24 -85.25 15.23 -4.48
N ARG A 25 -86.41 14.93 -5.07
CA ARG A 25 -87.73 15.30 -4.51
C ARG A 25 -88.38 14.09 -3.87
N TYR A 26 -88.73 14.22 -2.59
CA TYR A 26 -89.32 13.16 -1.80
C TYR A 26 -90.66 13.60 -1.22
N VAL A 27 -91.64 12.70 -1.21
CA VAL A 27 -92.97 12.97 -0.66
C VAL A 27 -93.16 12.15 0.61
N ILE A 28 -93.42 12.83 1.73
CA ILE A 28 -93.84 12.18 2.96
C ILE A 28 -95.32 11.81 2.78
N PRO A 29 -95.67 10.51 2.87
CA PRO A 29 -97.05 10.06 2.70
C PRO A 29 -97.93 10.53 3.86
N GLN A 30 -99.24 10.56 3.61
CA GLN A 30 -100.24 10.88 4.62
C GLN A 30 -100.15 9.92 5.80
N LEU A 31 -100.04 10.46 7.02
CA LEU A 31 -99.93 9.68 8.24
C LEU A 31 -101.30 9.56 8.91
N PRO A 32 -101.70 8.37 9.37
CA PRO A 32 -102.94 8.20 10.11
C PRO A 32 -102.80 8.70 11.55
N VAL A 33 -103.75 9.53 11.98
CA VAL A 33 -103.90 9.99 13.36
C VAL A 33 -105.27 9.55 13.87
N VAL A 34 -105.32 8.93 15.05
CA VAL A 34 -106.57 8.46 15.65
C VAL A 34 -106.97 9.42 16.76
N ILE A 35 -108.13 10.08 16.62
CA ILE A 35 -108.69 11.01 17.61
C ILE A 35 -110.12 10.56 17.90
N ASN A 36 -110.47 10.33 19.17
CA ASN A 36 -111.81 9.90 19.61
C ASN A 36 -112.35 8.70 18.81
N SER A 37 -111.52 7.68 18.62
CA SER A 37 -111.84 6.45 17.85
C SER A 37 -112.19 6.67 16.36
N ARG A 38 -111.90 7.86 15.81
CA ARG A 38 -111.96 8.14 14.37
C ARG A 38 -110.55 8.27 13.79
N ARG A 39 -110.33 7.66 12.62
CA ARG A 39 -109.06 7.73 11.89
C ARG A 39 -109.10 8.91 10.92
N LEU A 40 -108.22 9.87 11.13
CA LEU A 40 -107.97 11.01 10.24
C LEU A 40 -106.61 10.82 9.57
N LEU A 41 -106.45 11.33 8.36
CA LEU A 41 -105.18 11.32 7.63
C LEU A 41 -104.60 12.74 7.62
N THR A 42 -103.29 12.86 7.81
CA THR A 42 -102.59 14.14 7.61
C THR A 42 -102.42 14.42 6.12
N ASP A 43 -102.11 15.66 5.76
CA ASP A 43 -101.69 15.99 4.41
C ASP A 43 -100.31 15.40 4.08
N SER A 44 -100.04 15.18 2.79
CA SER A 44 -98.73 14.79 2.29
C SER A 44 -97.82 16.00 2.15
N LEU A 45 -96.53 15.86 2.47
CA LEU A 45 -95.55 16.96 2.39
C LEU A 45 -94.45 16.62 1.38
N SER A 46 -94.23 17.50 0.40
CA SER A 46 -93.10 17.39 -0.55
C SER A 46 -91.87 18.13 -0.01
N ILE A 47 -90.72 17.46 -0.02
CA ILE A 47 -89.43 17.99 0.40
C ILE A 47 -88.45 17.87 -0.76
N GLU A 48 -87.70 18.93 -1.04
CA GLU A 48 -86.66 18.96 -2.06
C GLU A 48 -85.28 19.08 -1.41
N VAL A 49 -84.40 18.13 -1.69
CA VAL A 49 -83.02 18.09 -1.18
C VAL A 49 -82.09 18.60 -2.29
N ALA A 50 -81.57 19.82 -2.11
CA ALA A 50 -80.66 20.44 -3.06
C ALA A 50 -79.27 19.77 -3.04
N ASN A 51 -78.65 19.67 -4.21
CA ASN A 51 -77.26 19.21 -4.31
C ASN A 51 -76.29 20.36 -4.02
N ILE A 52 -75.15 20.05 -3.38
CA ILE A 52 -74.08 21.01 -3.11
C ILE A 52 -73.10 20.92 -4.28
N GLN A 53 -72.90 22.03 -4.99
CA GLN A 53 -71.89 22.09 -6.06
C GLN A 53 -70.49 22.07 -5.41
N VAL A 54 -69.77 20.96 -5.56
CA VAL A 54 -68.34 20.87 -5.20
C VAL A 54 -67.51 21.37 -6.38
N ASP A 55 -66.88 22.53 -6.19
CA ASP A 55 -66.06 23.21 -7.18
C ASP A 55 -64.72 22.48 -7.34
N THR A 56 -64.69 21.46 -8.20
CA THR A 56 -63.54 20.55 -8.40
C THR A 56 -62.33 21.20 -9.09
N ILE A 57 -62.46 22.45 -9.55
CA ILE A 57 -61.39 23.19 -10.25
C ILE A 57 -60.32 23.72 -9.28
N LYS A 58 -60.61 23.82 -7.97
CA LYS A 58 -59.69 24.39 -6.97
C LYS A 58 -58.80 23.38 -6.24
N GLN A 59 -58.97 22.08 -6.50
CA GLN A 59 -58.19 21.04 -5.83
C GLN A 59 -57.12 20.49 -6.79
N GLN A 60 -55.91 21.01 -6.67
CA GLN A 60 -54.75 20.55 -7.45
C GLN A 60 -54.36 19.14 -7.00
N MET A 61 -54.41 18.16 -7.91
CA MET A 61 -53.90 16.81 -7.66
C MET A 61 -52.36 16.87 -7.57
N PHE A 62 -51.81 16.49 -6.42
CA PHE A 62 -50.36 16.35 -6.25
C PHE A 62 -49.89 14.96 -6.66
N ASP A 63 -48.73 14.91 -7.28
CA ASP A 63 -48.10 13.67 -7.70
C ASP A 63 -47.65 12.84 -6.47
N ILE A 64 -47.63 11.51 -6.62
CA ILE A 64 -47.27 10.60 -5.53
C ILE A 64 -45.80 10.83 -5.18
N LYS A 65 -45.51 11.25 -3.94
CA LYS A 65 -44.13 11.44 -3.47
C LYS A 65 -43.34 10.14 -3.69
N THR A 66 -42.30 10.22 -4.51
CA THR A 66 -41.37 9.10 -4.73
C THR A 66 -40.64 8.75 -3.43
N VAL A 67 -40.47 7.45 -3.18
CA VAL A 67 -39.68 6.95 -2.05
C VAL A 67 -38.28 7.54 -2.10
N VAL A 68 -37.88 8.25 -1.03
CA VAL A 68 -36.53 8.79 -0.90
C VAL A 68 -35.59 7.60 -0.75
N ALA A 69 -34.80 7.32 -1.78
CA ALA A 69 -33.77 6.30 -1.73
C ALA A 69 -32.78 6.67 -0.61
N ALA A 70 -32.72 5.85 0.44
CA ALA A 70 -31.71 6.00 1.46
C ALA A 70 -30.34 5.93 0.79
N LYS A 71 -29.58 7.04 0.84
CA LYS A 71 -28.18 7.07 0.41
C LYS A 71 -27.40 6.11 1.31
N SER A 72 -27.28 4.87 0.87
CA SER A 72 -26.30 3.94 1.43
C SER A 72 -24.93 4.47 1.05
N SER A 73 -24.37 5.34 1.88
CA SER A 73 -22.98 5.77 1.81
C SER A 73 -22.10 4.61 2.30
N SER A 74 -22.20 3.49 1.59
CA SER A 74 -21.35 2.33 1.76
C SER A 74 -20.03 2.67 1.08
N THR A 75 -19.23 3.58 1.66
CA THR A 75 -17.94 4.06 1.12
C THR A 75 -16.76 3.35 1.80
N TRP A 76 -17.04 2.46 2.76
CA TRP A 76 -16.05 1.70 3.53
C TRP A 76 -15.16 0.81 2.65
N TRP A 77 -15.66 0.31 1.51
CA TRP A 77 -14.87 -0.48 0.55
C TRP A 77 -13.78 0.35 -0.16
N ILE A 78 -13.97 1.67 -0.31
CA ILE A 78 -12.94 2.57 -0.87
C ILE A 78 -11.77 2.67 0.11
N TRP A 79 -12.04 2.77 1.41
CA TRP A 79 -11.00 2.78 2.44
C TRP A 79 -10.27 1.43 2.55
N LEU A 80 -10.99 0.31 2.40
CA LEU A 80 -10.38 -1.01 2.30
C LEU A 80 -9.41 -1.10 1.11
N LEU A 81 -9.78 -0.55 -0.05
CA LEU A 81 -8.92 -0.46 -1.23
C LEU A 81 -7.68 0.40 -0.99
N VAL A 82 -7.81 1.53 -0.29
CA VAL A 82 -6.68 2.40 0.05
C VAL A 82 -5.69 1.69 0.97
N VAL A 83 -6.17 0.97 1.99
CA VAL A 83 -5.31 0.18 2.89
C VAL A 83 -4.59 -0.94 2.11
N LEU A 84 -5.31 -1.63 1.22
CA LEU A 84 -4.73 -2.68 0.38
C LEU A 84 -3.66 -2.13 -0.57
N ALA A 85 -3.89 -0.95 -1.16
CA ALA A 85 -2.93 -0.27 -2.03
C ALA A 85 -1.67 0.14 -1.26
N LEU A 86 -1.81 0.71 -0.06
CA LEU A 86 -0.68 1.06 0.82
C LEU A 86 0.13 -0.18 1.23
N ALA A 87 -0.54 -1.28 1.58
CA ALA A 87 0.12 -2.55 1.89
C ALA A 87 0.88 -3.12 0.67
N GLY A 88 0.29 -3.05 -0.53
CA GLY A 88 0.91 -3.46 -1.78
C GLY A 88 2.15 -2.64 -2.12
N ILE A 89 2.09 -1.31 -1.96
CA ILE A 89 3.24 -0.40 -2.17
C ILE A 89 4.34 -0.70 -1.15
N GLY A 90 4.00 -0.87 0.13
CA GLY A 90 4.96 -1.23 1.18
C GLY A 90 5.66 -2.57 0.91
N PHE A 91 4.89 -3.59 0.48
CA PHE A 91 5.43 -4.88 0.08
C PHE A 91 6.31 -4.77 -1.17
N GLY A 92 5.90 -3.99 -2.16
CA GLY A 92 6.67 -3.73 -3.38
C GLY A 92 8.01 -3.05 -3.08
N ILE A 93 8.02 -2.02 -2.23
CA ILE A 93 9.26 -1.35 -1.80
C ILE A 93 10.15 -2.30 -1.01
N PHE A 94 9.60 -3.07 -0.07
CA PHE A 94 10.35 -4.07 0.69
C PHE A 94 10.98 -5.14 -0.22
N TRP A 95 10.20 -5.68 -1.15
CA TRP A 95 10.65 -6.69 -2.11
C TRP A 95 11.71 -6.12 -3.06
N TYR A 96 11.50 -4.91 -3.57
CA TYR A 96 12.45 -4.21 -4.43
C TYR A 96 13.78 -3.93 -3.72
N LEU A 97 13.74 -3.43 -2.48
CA LEU A 97 14.94 -3.19 -1.66
C LEU A 97 15.63 -4.50 -1.24
N LYS A 98 14.88 -5.60 -1.09
CA LYS A 98 15.44 -6.93 -0.83
C LYS A 98 16.12 -7.50 -2.08
N ASN A 99 15.51 -7.35 -3.26
CA ASN A 99 16.03 -7.91 -4.51
C ASN A 99 17.15 -7.06 -5.13
N ARG A 100 17.21 -5.75 -4.89
CA ARG A 100 18.35 -4.92 -5.29
C ARG A 100 19.65 -5.25 -4.55
N LYS A 101 19.65 -6.16 -3.57
CA LYS A 101 20.87 -6.58 -2.86
C LYS A 101 21.79 -7.52 -3.66
N LYS A 102 21.46 -7.89 -4.90
CA LYS A 102 22.32 -8.78 -5.70
C LYS A 102 22.34 -8.44 -7.18
N THR A 103 22.97 -7.32 -7.52
CA THR A 103 23.68 -7.17 -8.81
C THR A 103 25.07 -6.57 -8.56
N VAL A 104 25.68 -6.92 -7.42
CA VAL A 104 27.15 -7.02 -7.44
C VAL A 104 27.37 -8.19 -8.37
N LYS A 105 27.95 -7.95 -9.55
CA LYS A 105 28.50 -9.02 -10.38
C LYS A 105 29.14 -10.01 -9.42
N GLU A 106 28.92 -11.31 -9.61
CA GLU A 106 29.82 -12.32 -9.07
C GLU A 106 31.21 -12.06 -9.68
N THR A 107 31.89 -11.01 -9.20
CA THR A 107 33.32 -11.01 -9.08
C THR A 107 33.54 -12.21 -8.20
N ILE A 108 34.03 -13.29 -8.80
CA ILE A 108 34.50 -14.46 -8.10
C ILE A 108 35.43 -13.87 -7.03
N VAL A 109 34.97 -13.82 -5.79
CA VAL A 109 35.78 -13.31 -4.68
C VAL A 109 36.75 -14.44 -4.43
N TYR A 110 37.87 -14.42 -5.14
CA TYR A 110 38.96 -15.32 -4.86
C TYR A 110 39.40 -15.02 -3.43
N THR A 111 39.38 -16.05 -2.58
CA THR A 111 39.70 -15.88 -1.16
C THR A 111 41.20 -15.66 -1.00
N THR A 112 42.00 -16.25 -1.89
CA THR A 112 43.45 -16.20 -1.87
C THR A 112 44.06 -15.97 -3.27
N PRO A 113 45.27 -15.39 -3.37
CA PRO A 113 45.98 -15.22 -4.65
C PRO A 113 46.24 -16.55 -5.39
N ILE A 114 46.53 -17.64 -4.67
CA ILE A 114 46.75 -18.97 -5.28
C ILE A 114 45.47 -19.54 -5.91
N GLU A 115 44.31 -19.38 -5.27
CA GLU A 115 43.02 -19.80 -5.83
C GLU A 115 42.73 -19.06 -7.15
N LYS A 116 43.03 -17.76 -7.17
CA LYS A 116 42.90 -16.94 -8.38
C LYS A 116 43.81 -17.46 -9.50
N ALA A 117 45.11 -17.62 -9.22
CA ALA A 117 46.08 -18.07 -10.20
C ALA A 117 45.75 -19.46 -10.77
N THR A 118 45.42 -20.43 -9.90
CA THR A 118 45.04 -21.79 -10.31
C THR A 118 43.74 -21.82 -11.12
N ALA A 119 42.73 -21.01 -10.76
CA ALA A 119 41.52 -20.87 -11.55
C ALA A 119 41.79 -20.27 -12.93
N HIS A 120 42.67 -19.27 -13.02
CA HIS A 120 43.07 -18.69 -14.31
C HIS A 120 43.88 -19.67 -15.17
N LEU A 121 44.79 -20.46 -14.60
CA LEU A 121 45.50 -21.52 -15.32
C LEU A 121 44.54 -22.56 -15.91
N ARG A 122 43.54 -23.01 -15.13
CA ARG A 122 42.50 -23.92 -15.64
C ARG A 122 41.63 -23.29 -16.72
N SER A 123 41.40 -21.99 -16.64
CA SER A 123 40.66 -21.23 -17.66
C SER A 123 41.47 -21.11 -18.96
N LEU A 124 42.79 -20.92 -18.85
CA LEU A 124 43.71 -20.81 -19.98
C LEU A 124 43.64 -22.05 -20.88
N GLU A 125 43.61 -23.26 -20.30
CA GLU A 125 43.44 -24.50 -21.05
C GLU A 125 42.13 -24.54 -21.83
N LYS A 126 41.03 -24.20 -21.17
CA LYS A 126 39.68 -24.28 -21.75
C LYS A 126 39.47 -23.36 -22.94
N LYS A 127 40.31 -22.31 -23.09
CA LYS A 127 40.25 -21.38 -24.22
C LYS A 127 40.73 -22.00 -25.55
N GLY A 128 41.50 -23.09 -25.49
CA GLY A 128 41.98 -23.82 -26.67
C GLY A 128 42.91 -22.98 -27.56
N PHE A 129 43.79 -22.15 -26.99
CA PHE A 129 44.71 -21.31 -27.78
C PHE A 129 45.68 -22.15 -28.63
N LEU A 130 46.13 -23.29 -28.11
CA LEU A 130 47.06 -24.19 -28.80
C LEU A 130 46.39 -24.81 -30.04
N GLU A 131 45.15 -25.27 -29.93
CA GLU A 131 44.36 -25.80 -31.05
C GLU A 131 44.14 -24.77 -32.17
N LYS A 132 44.03 -23.48 -31.79
CA LYS A 132 43.86 -22.35 -32.72
C LYS A 132 45.18 -21.84 -33.31
N GLY A 133 46.32 -22.42 -32.92
CA GLY A 133 47.66 -21.96 -33.31
C GLY A 133 48.05 -20.61 -32.71
N ALA A 134 47.31 -20.11 -31.72
CA ALA A 134 47.51 -18.82 -31.06
C ALA A 134 48.53 -18.91 -29.91
N ILE A 135 49.73 -19.42 -30.21
CA ILE A 135 50.78 -19.69 -29.21
C ILE A 135 51.22 -18.41 -28.49
N LYS A 136 51.26 -17.28 -29.21
CA LYS A 136 51.61 -15.98 -28.62
C LYS A 136 50.62 -15.54 -27.54
N ASP A 137 49.33 -15.71 -27.79
CA ASP A 137 48.28 -15.31 -26.85
C ASP A 137 48.30 -16.22 -25.62
N TYR A 138 48.55 -17.52 -25.82
CA TYR A 138 48.75 -18.49 -24.74
C TYR A 138 49.89 -18.08 -23.80
N TYR A 139 51.09 -17.81 -24.33
CA TYR A 139 52.22 -17.37 -23.52
C TYR A 139 52.02 -15.97 -22.92
N SER A 140 51.20 -15.13 -23.54
CA SER A 140 50.86 -13.81 -22.97
C SER A 140 50.03 -13.99 -21.71
N GLU A 141 48.92 -14.73 -21.79
CA GLU A 141 48.10 -15.02 -20.62
C GLU A 141 48.85 -15.85 -19.56
N LEU A 142 49.66 -16.84 -19.96
CA LEU A 142 50.42 -17.67 -19.02
C LEU A 142 51.36 -16.83 -18.14
N THR A 143 52.14 -15.93 -18.76
CA THR A 143 53.03 -15.06 -17.99
C THR A 143 52.28 -14.02 -17.18
N ASP A 144 51.13 -13.54 -17.69
CA ASP A 144 50.33 -12.56 -16.96
C ASP A 144 49.78 -13.19 -15.69
N ILE A 145 49.30 -14.44 -15.74
CA ILE A 145 48.86 -15.18 -14.55
C ILE A 145 49.99 -15.29 -13.51
N ALA A 146 51.20 -15.66 -13.95
CA ALA A 146 52.35 -15.76 -13.06
C ALA A 146 52.72 -14.40 -12.46
N ARG A 147 52.74 -13.33 -13.25
CA ARG A 147 53.06 -11.97 -12.80
C ARG A 147 52.01 -11.43 -11.83
N ILE A 148 50.72 -11.56 -12.11
CA ILE A 148 49.63 -11.17 -11.19
C ILE A 148 49.79 -11.88 -9.86
N TYR A 149 50.02 -13.19 -9.89
CA TYR A 149 50.21 -13.97 -8.67
C TYR A 149 51.41 -13.48 -7.85
N ILE A 150 52.57 -13.31 -8.49
CA ILE A 150 53.78 -12.83 -7.81
C ILE A 150 53.57 -11.44 -7.22
N GLU A 151 52.89 -10.55 -7.93
CA GLU A 151 52.58 -9.20 -7.47
C GLU A 151 51.65 -9.22 -6.26
N GLU A 152 50.56 -9.99 -6.30
CA GLU A 152 49.61 -10.11 -5.18
C GLU A 152 50.22 -10.83 -3.96
N ALA A 153 51.00 -11.89 -4.17
CA ALA A 153 51.56 -12.70 -3.09
C ALA A 153 52.82 -12.06 -2.47
N ILE A 154 53.79 -11.67 -3.31
CA ILE A 154 55.11 -11.21 -2.85
C ILE A 154 55.13 -9.66 -2.71
N HIS A 155 54.17 -8.94 -3.29
CA HIS A 155 54.11 -7.47 -3.27
C HIS A 155 55.32 -6.81 -3.96
N VAL A 156 55.66 -7.34 -5.14
CA VAL A 156 56.67 -6.76 -6.06
C VAL A 156 55.98 -6.34 -7.35
N PRO A 157 56.41 -5.24 -8.02
CA PRO A 157 55.76 -4.72 -9.22
C PRO A 157 56.05 -5.61 -10.45
N ALA A 158 55.42 -6.78 -10.51
CA ALA A 158 55.74 -7.80 -11.50
C ALA A 158 55.20 -7.47 -12.89
N MET A 159 54.09 -6.75 -13.00
CA MET A 159 53.56 -6.32 -14.29
C MET A 159 54.41 -5.24 -14.97
N GLU A 160 55.07 -4.40 -14.18
CA GLU A 160 55.84 -3.25 -14.66
C GLU A 160 57.33 -3.57 -14.83
N SER A 161 57.79 -4.74 -14.38
CA SER A 161 59.20 -5.13 -14.43
C SER A 161 59.52 -5.99 -15.67
N THR A 162 60.73 -5.85 -16.20
CA THR A 162 61.27 -6.82 -17.17
C THR A 162 61.52 -8.18 -16.52
N THR A 163 61.74 -9.23 -17.31
CA THR A 163 62.00 -10.59 -16.80
C THR A 163 63.20 -10.63 -15.84
N SER A 164 64.31 -9.97 -16.18
CA SER A 164 65.50 -9.92 -15.30
C SER A 164 65.27 -9.12 -14.02
N GLU A 165 64.58 -7.98 -14.12
CA GLU A 165 64.24 -7.14 -12.96
C GLU A 165 63.28 -7.85 -12.01
N LEU A 166 62.30 -8.60 -12.55
CA LEU A 166 61.36 -9.38 -11.76
C LEU A 166 62.08 -10.44 -10.92
N ILE A 167 63.02 -11.19 -11.51
CA ILE A 167 63.78 -12.21 -10.78
C ILE A 167 64.62 -11.58 -9.66
N GLU A 168 65.28 -10.45 -9.92
CA GLU A 168 66.07 -9.75 -8.90
C GLU A 168 65.20 -9.15 -7.79
N ALA A 169 64.11 -8.48 -8.14
CA ALA A 169 63.14 -7.95 -7.19
C ALA A 169 62.55 -9.06 -6.31
N MET A 170 62.24 -10.22 -6.90
CA MET A 170 61.75 -11.39 -6.18
C MET A 170 62.82 -11.92 -5.20
N ARG A 171 64.09 -12.03 -5.60
CA ARG A 171 65.19 -12.44 -4.70
C ARG A 171 65.33 -11.50 -3.49
N ILE A 172 65.25 -10.19 -3.72
CA ILE A 172 65.29 -9.19 -2.64
C ILE A 172 64.09 -9.35 -1.70
N ALA A 173 62.88 -9.51 -2.24
CA ALA A 173 61.66 -9.65 -1.45
C ALA A 173 61.64 -10.94 -0.63
N VAL A 174 62.09 -12.06 -1.21
CA VAL A 174 62.23 -13.38 -0.55
C VAL A 174 63.18 -13.29 0.64
N ARG A 175 64.35 -12.65 0.46
CA ARG A 175 65.30 -12.41 1.56
C ARG A 175 64.71 -11.54 2.67
N ARG A 176 63.99 -10.47 2.30
CA ARG A 176 63.34 -9.56 3.26
C ARG A 176 62.25 -10.26 4.07
N LYS A 177 61.42 -11.08 3.42
CA LYS A 177 60.30 -11.81 4.03
C LYS A 177 60.72 -13.16 4.65
N LYS A 178 62.02 -13.49 4.65
CA LYS A 178 62.58 -14.74 5.19
C LYS A 178 61.91 -16.01 4.63
N MET A 179 61.53 -16.00 3.36
CA MET A 179 60.94 -17.16 2.68
C MET A 179 62.01 -18.19 2.33
N SER A 180 61.67 -19.48 2.42
CA SER A 180 62.54 -20.59 2.04
C SER A 180 62.28 -21.02 0.59
N LEU A 181 62.82 -20.27 -0.38
CA LEU A 181 62.76 -20.60 -1.80
C LEU A 181 64.11 -21.13 -2.31
N SER A 182 64.08 -22.24 -3.06
CA SER A 182 65.27 -22.80 -3.69
C SER A 182 65.69 -21.96 -4.90
N GLN A 183 67.00 -21.90 -5.18
CA GLN A 183 67.54 -21.24 -6.37
C GLN A 183 66.93 -21.82 -7.66
N GLU A 184 66.71 -23.14 -7.69
CA GLU A 184 66.06 -23.84 -8.80
C GLU A 184 64.69 -23.25 -9.16
N THR A 185 63.91 -22.80 -8.17
CA THR A 185 62.58 -22.22 -8.41
C THR A 185 62.68 -20.91 -9.22
N PHE A 186 63.70 -20.09 -8.94
CA PHE A 186 63.96 -18.86 -9.70
C PHE A 186 64.40 -19.17 -11.13
N GLU A 187 65.27 -20.17 -11.31
CA GLU A 187 65.77 -20.57 -12.63
C GLU A 187 64.66 -21.16 -13.51
N GLN A 188 63.77 -21.97 -12.93
CA GLN A 188 62.61 -22.50 -13.62
C GLN A 188 61.66 -21.38 -14.08
N LEU A 189 61.38 -20.40 -13.21
CA LEU A 189 60.55 -19.25 -13.55
C LEU A 189 61.21 -18.40 -14.65
N GLU A 190 62.50 -18.08 -14.50
CA GLU A 190 63.25 -17.28 -15.47
C GLU A 190 63.26 -17.95 -16.85
N LYS A 191 63.48 -19.26 -16.89
CA LYS A 191 63.46 -20.03 -18.13
C LYS A 191 62.13 -19.88 -18.87
N VAL A 192 61.00 -20.06 -18.18
CA VAL A 192 59.68 -19.94 -18.80
C VAL A 192 59.40 -18.51 -19.27
N LEU A 193 59.72 -17.51 -18.44
CA LEU A 193 59.52 -16.10 -18.81
C LEU A 193 60.37 -15.70 -20.02
N ARG A 194 61.63 -16.18 -20.12
CA ARG A 194 62.48 -15.94 -21.29
C ARG A 194 61.95 -16.65 -22.55
N THR A 195 61.47 -17.88 -22.42
CA THR A 195 60.80 -18.58 -23.54
C THR A 195 59.59 -17.78 -24.01
N ALA A 196 58.76 -17.28 -23.09
CA ALA A 196 57.60 -16.46 -23.41
C ALA A 196 58.00 -15.16 -24.13
N ASP A 197 59.07 -14.48 -23.69
CA ASP A 197 59.59 -13.29 -24.35
C ASP A 197 60.06 -13.61 -25.79
N MET A 198 60.72 -14.74 -25.99
CA MET A 198 61.11 -15.20 -27.33
C MET A 198 59.88 -15.47 -28.22
N VAL A 199 58.82 -16.07 -27.67
CA VAL A 199 57.57 -16.32 -28.43
C VAL A 199 56.91 -14.99 -28.80
N LYS A 200 56.82 -14.05 -27.86
CA LYS A 200 56.13 -12.77 -28.02
C LYS A 200 56.82 -11.83 -29.00
N PHE A 201 58.15 -11.74 -28.91
CA PHE A 201 58.95 -10.73 -29.62
C PHE A 201 59.79 -11.31 -30.75
N ALA A 202 60.37 -12.51 -30.57
CA ALA A 202 61.20 -13.17 -31.57
C ALA A 202 60.42 -14.15 -32.47
N LYS A 203 59.11 -14.31 -32.26
CA LYS A 203 58.22 -15.22 -33.01
C LYS A 203 58.71 -16.68 -33.00
N SER A 204 59.37 -17.11 -31.91
CA SER A 204 59.74 -18.50 -31.74
C SER A 204 58.48 -19.37 -31.61
N LYS A 205 58.57 -20.62 -32.08
CA LYS A 205 57.49 -21.61 -31.97
C LYS A 205 58.03 -22.83 -31.22
N PRO A 206 57.84 -22.89 -29.89
CA PRO A 206 58.14 -24.07 -29.09
C PRO A 206 57.31 -25.26 -29.56
N MET A 207 57.80 -26.46 -29.31
CA MET A 207 57.04 -27.70 -29.55
C MET A 207 55.98 -27.89 -28.47
N ASP A 208 54.90 -28.61 -28.77
CA ASP A 208 53.76 -28.78 -27.85
C ASP A 208 54.18 -29.33 -26.46
N PHE A 209 55.18 -30.21 -26.42
CA PHE A 209 55.69 -30.74 -25.15
C PHE A 209 56.42 -29.68 -24.31
N GLU A 210 57.09 -28.72 -24.94
CA GLU A 210 57.78 -27.62 -24.25
C GLU A 210 56.76 -26.66 -23.63
N ILE A 211 55.65 -26.43 -24.33
CA ILE A 211 54.54 -25.58 -23.86
C ILE A 211 53.89 -26.18 -22.61
N ASP A 212 53.64 -27.50 -22.62
CA ASP A 212 53.06 -28.18 -21.47
C ASP A 212 54.04 -28.23 -20.29
N GLU A 213 55.33 -28.46 -20.56
CA GLU A 213 56.37 -28.43 -19.53
C GLU A 213 56.50 -27.04 -18.90
N ASP A 214 56.52 -25.98 -19.70
CA ASP A 214 56.60 -24.60 -19.23
C ASP A 214 55.39 -24.23 -18.35
N ARG A 215 54.20 -24.69 -18.73
CA ARG A 215 53.00 -24.51 -17.93
C ARG A 215 53.07 -25.27 -16.60
N SER A 216 53.54 -26.52 -16.62
CA SER A 216 53.74 -27.29 -15.38
C SER A 216 54.79 -26.66 -14.47
N ARG A 217 55.86 -26.08 -15.03
CA ARG A 217 56.86 -25.30 -14.27
C ARG A 217 56.22 -24.11 -13.56
N ILE A 218 55.42 -23.29 -14.26
CA ILE A 218 54.72 -22.15 -13.65
C ILE A 218 53.78 -22.59 -12.53
N GLU A 219 52.99 -23.64 -12.75
CA GLU A 219 52.06 -24.16 -11.74
C GLU A 219 52.82 -24.63 -10.48
N LYS A 220 53.92 -25.37 -10.66
CA LYS A 220 54.78 -25.80 -9.55
C LYS A 220 55.41 -24.61 -8.84
N THR A 221 55.94 -23.63 -9.58
CA THR A 221 56.54 -22.42 -9.01
C THR A 221 55.53 -21.64 -8.15
N ILE A 222 54.29 -21.46 -8.62
CA ILE A 222 53.22 -20.79 -7.86
C ILE A 222 52.98 -21.52 -6.54
N VAL A 223 52.85 -22.85 -6.58
CA VAL A 223 52.60 -23.67 -5.37
C VAL A 223 53.78 -23.60 -4.38
N VAL A 224 55.01 -23.66 -4.88
CA VAL A 224 56.22 -23.58 -4.03
C VAL A 224 56.35 -22.20 -3.38
N ILE A 225 56.10 -21.13 -4.15
CA ILE A 225 56.09 -19.76 -3.63
C ILE A 225 55.04 -19.63 -2.54
N ASP A 226 53.81 -20.04 -2.78
CA ASP A 226 52.70 -19.91 -1.82
C ASP A 226 53.03 -20.58 -0.48
N LYS A 227 53.55 -21.81 -0.55
CA LYS A 227 53.93 -22.59 0.63
C LYS A 227 55.11 -21.99 1.41
N SER A 228 55.95 -21.20 0.73
CA SER A 228 57.13 -20.57 1.34
C SER A 228 56.84 -19.25 2.04
N ILE A 229 55.64 -18.68 1.83
CA ILE A 229 55.20 -17.46 2.51
C ILE A 229 54.96 -17.81 3.99
N PRO A 230 55.64 -17.15 4.94
CA PRO A 230 55.34 -17.34 6.35
C PRO A 230 53.88 -16.98 6.61
N GLU A 231 53.14 -17.91 7.22
CA GLU A 231 51.79 -17.61 7.68
C GLU A 231 51.90 -16.55 8.78
N GLU A 232 51.46 -15.32 8.47
CA GLU A 232 51.34 -14.27 9.47
C GLU A 232 50.33 -14.76 10.50
N VAL A 233 50.79 -15.19 11.67
CA VAL A 233 49.91 -15.51 12.80
C VAL A 233 49.16 -14.21 13.10
N PRO A 234 47.84 -14.14 12.84
CA PRO A 234 47.14 -12.88 12.89
C PRO A 234 47.09 -12.38 14.34
N ASP A 235 47.51 -11.13 14.56
CA ASP A 235 47.40 -10.47 15.87
C ASP A 235 45.95 -10.57 16.37
N GLU A 236 45.75 -11.11 17.57
CA GLU A 236 44.42 -11.37 18.15
C GLU A 236 43.52 -10.10 18.17
N GLU A 237 44.15 -8.93 18.28
CA GLU A 237 43.48 -7.63 18.22
C GLU A 237 42.80 -7.36 16.87
N SER A 238 43.45 -7.74 15.75
CA SER A 238 42.92 -7.54 14.39
C SER A 238 41.68 -8.39 14.12
N ASN A 239 41.70 -9.65 14.56
CA ASN A 239 40.58 -10.58 14.46
C ASN A 239 39.40 -10.13 15.32
N THR A 240 39.68 -9.61 16.52
CA THR A 240 38.67 -9.08 17.42
C THR A 240 38.00 -7.84 16.81
N ALA A 241 38.77 -6.92 16.25
CA ALA A 241 38.26 -5.73 15.57
C ALA A 241 37.42 -6.07 14.32
N ALA A 242 37.88 -6.99 13.47
CA ALA A 242 37.15 -7.44 12.29
C ALA A 242 35.84 -8.15 12.67
N TRP A 243 35.87 -9.01 13.70
CA TRP A 243 34.67 -9.65 14.23
C TRP A 243 33.69 -8.62 14.79
N GLU A 244 34.17 -7.64 15.56
CA GLU A 244 33.36 -6.55 16.08
C GLU A 244 32.70 -5.73 14.97
N GLU A 245 33.44 -5.38 13.92
CA GLU A 245 32.90 -4.66 12.76
C GLU A 245 31.81 -5.45 12.06
N GLN A 246 32.02 -6.75 11.85
CA GLN A 246 31.02 -7.64 11.27
C GLN A 246 29.77 -7.73 12.14
N GLN A 247 29.93 -7.82 13.46
CA GLN A 247 28.80 -7.81 14.41
C GLN A 247 28.07 -6.47 14.40
N ARG A 248 28.79 -5.34 14.36
CA ARG A 248 28.22 -3.99 14.22
C ARG A 248 27.44 -3.86 12.92
N ARG A 249 27.96 -4.35 11.79
CA ARG A 249 27.27 -4.37 10.49
C ARG A 249 26.00 -5.24 10.53
N LYS A 250 26.06 -6.44 11.14
CA LYS A 250 24.90 -7.32 11.33
C LYS A 250 23.83 -6.66 12.23
N LYS A 251 24.24 -6.06 13.35
CA LYS A 251 23.34 -5.33 14.27
C LYS A 251 22.71 -4.10 13.61
N LYS A 252 23.47 -3.30 12.85
CA LYS A 252 22.95 -2.15 12.08
C LYS A 252 21.93 -2.60 11.02
N ARG A 253 22.21 -3.68 10.29
CA ARG A 253 21.26 -4.27 9.32
C ARG A 253 19.97 -4.74 10.00
N LYS A 254 20.07 -5.50 11.09
CA LYS A 254 18.91 -5.95 11.88
C LYS A 254 18.09 -4.77 12.41
N ARG A 255 18.74 -3.74 12.96
CA ARG A 255 18.06 -2.52 13.44
C ARG A 255 17.31 -1.80 12.32
N ARG A 256 17.96 -1.59 11.16
CA ARG A 256 17.32 -0.96 10.01
C ARG A 256 16.11 -1.76 9.53
N ASP A 257 16.28 -3.07 9.37
CA ASP A 257 15.21 -3.93 8.87
C ASP A 257 14.05 -4.02 9.90
N MET A 258 14.35 -3.96 11.21
CA MET A 258 13.36 -3.85 12.29
C MET A 258 12.62 -2.50 12.29
N ILE A 259 13.31 -1.39 12.05
CA ILE A 259 12.68 -0.05 11.95
C ILE A 259 11.72 -0.01 10.75
N ILE A 260 12.12 -0.57 9.61
CA ILE A 260 11.26 -0.67 8.43
C ILE A 260 10.03 -1.53 8.73
N ALA A 261 10.22 -2.70 9.36
CA ALA A 261 9.10 -3.57 9.75
C ALA A 261 8.15 -2.89 10.75
N ALA A 262 8.68 -2.18 11.74
CA ALA A 262 7.89 -1.42 12.70
C ALA A 262 7.09 -0.29 12.01
N GLY A 263 7.71 0.45 11.09
CA GLY A 263 7.03 1.49 10.31
C GLY A 263 5.88 0.93 9.48
N VAL A 264 6.08 -0.21 8.81
CA VAL A 264 5.00 -0.89 8.05
C VAL A 264 3.89 -1.36 9.00
N ALA A 265 4.23 -1.94 10.15
CA ALA A 265 3.24 -2.37 11.14
C ALA A 265 2.39 -1.22 11.67
N VAL A 266 2.98 -0.05 11.93
CA VAL A 266 2.25 1.16 12.36
C VAL A 266 1.28 1.64 11.28
N VAL A 267 1.70 1.66 10.00
CA VAL A 267 0.83 2.06 8.89
C VAL A 267 -0.35 1.09 8.72
N VAL A 268 -0.10 -0.21 8.81
CA VAL A 268 -1.17 -1.23 8.74
C VAL A 268 -2.12 -1.10 9.93
N PHE A 269 -1.59 -0.92 11.15
CA PHE A 269 -2.40 -0.74 12.35
C PHE A 269 -3.27 0.53 12.27
N ALA A 270 -2.71 1.64 11.80
CA ALA A 270 -3.46 2.87 11.56
C ALA A 270 -4.55 2.68 10.49
N GLY A 271 -4.27 1.95 9.41
CA GLY A 271 -5.26 1.60 8.39
C GLY A 271 -6.40 0.75 8.92
N VAL A 272 -6.10 -0.26 9.74
CA VAL A 272 -7.10 -1.12 10.40
C VAL A 272 -7.95 -0.32 11.39
N TYR A 273 -7.34 0.55 12.19
CA TYR A 273 -8.04 1.43 13.14
C TYR A 273 -9.02 2.39 12.46
N ILE A 274 -8.65 2.91 11.28
CA ILE A 274 -9.55 3.73 10.45
C ILE A 274 -10.70 2.87 9.88
N ALA A 275 -10.40 1.65 9.44
CA ALA A 275 -11.37 0.76 8.81
C ALA A 275 -12.43 0.17 9.78
N THR A 276 -12.08 -0.07 11.05
CA THR A 276 -13.00 -0.65 12.05
C THR A 276 -13.99 0.37 12.66
N GLY A 277 -14.07 1.59 12.12
CA GLY A 277 -15.15 2.55 12.41
C GLY A 277 -14.87 3.54 13.54
N ASN A 278 -13.97 3.23 14.48
CA ASN A 278 -13.62 4.16 15.56
C ASN A 278 -12.79 5.37 15.09
N GLY A 279 -12.00 5.24 14.01
CA GLY A 279 -11.22 6.35 13.45
C GLY A 279 -12.02 7.32 12.56
N LEU A 280 -13.10 6.85 11.91
CA LEU A 280 -13.93 7.64 11.00
C LEU A 280 -14.73 8.74 11.73
N GLY A 281 -15.24 8.45 12.93
CA GLY A 281 -15.93 9.44 13.77
C GLY A 281 -14.99 10.58 14.19
N TYR A 282 -13.80 10.23 14.69
CA TYR A 282 -12.83 11.20 15.18
C TYR A 282 -12.28 12.14 14.09
N LEU A 283 -11.99 11.61 12.89
CA LEU A 283 -11.51 12.41 11.76
C LEU A 283 -12.63 13.29 11.17
N ARG A 284 -13.87 12.78 11.09
CA ARG A 284 -15.04 13.59 10.72
C ARG A 284 -15.23 14.74 11.70
N ASP A 285 -15.20 14.46 12.99
CA ASP A 285 -15.47 15.46 14.03
C ASP A 285 -14.36 16.51 14.15
N SER A 286 -13.10 16.16 13.87
CA SER A 286 -11.96 17.11 13.86
C SER A 286 -11.83 17.94 12.58
N ILE A 287 -12.08 17.36 11.40
CA ILE A 287 -11.81 18.03 10.11
C ILE A 287 -13.07 18.69 9.54
N LEU A 288 -14.24 18.07 9.68
CA LEU A 288 -15.50 18.57 9.11
C LEU A 288 -16.34 19.36 10.11
N GLY A 289 -15.92 19.45 11.38
CA GLY A 289 -16.64 20.12 12.45
C GLY A 289 -17.86 19.31 12.91
N ALA A 290 -17.84 18.84 14.15
CA ALA A 290 -18.99 18.16 14.72
C ALA A 290 -20.22 19.09 14.76
N PRO A 291 -21.45 18.59 14.53
CA PRO A 291 -22.67 19.39 14.66
C PRO A 291 -22.84 19.95 16.09
N THR A 292 -22.27 19.27 17.10
CA THR A 292 -22.24 19.75 18.48
C THR A 292 -21.34 20.97 18.69
N LYS A 293 -20.28 21.13 17.88
CA LYS A 293 -19.40 22.30 17.92
C LYS A 293 -20.09 23.52 17.29
N GLU A 294 -20.86 23.31 16.23
CA GLU A 294 -21.74 24.34 15.63
C GLU A 294 -22.78 24.86 16.65
N LEU A 295 -23.30 23.99 17.53
CA LEU A 295 -24.24 24.39 18.60
C LEU A 295 -23.57 25.16 19.75
N LEU A 296 -22.29 24.89 20.03
CA LEU A 296 -21.53 25.53 21.12
C LEU A 296 -20.93 26.87 20.70
N GLU A 297 -20.42 26.98 19.48
CA GLU A 297 -19.75 28.18 18.94
C GLU A 297 -20.70 29.06 18.12
N GLY A 298 -21.89 28.56 17.75
CA GLY A 298 -22.91 29.29 17.02
C GLY A 298 -23.56 30.40 17.85
N LYS A 299 -23.89 31.53 17.22
CA LYS A 299 -24.63 32.62 17.88
C LYS A 299 -26.10 32.20 18.05
N TRP A 300 -26.54 32.15 19.31
CA TRP A 300 -27.94 31.88 19.65
C TRP A 300 -28.79 33.13 19.39
N VAL A 301 -29.96 32.93 18.79
CA VAL A 301 -30.88 34.03 18.45
C VAL A 301 -32.16 33.87 19.26
N THR A 302 -32.45 34.87 20.09
CA THR A 302 -33.71 34.97 20.85
C THR A 302 -34.82 35.47 19.95
N SER A 303 -35.92 34.73 19.86
CA SER A 303 -37.06 35.06 19.00
C SER A 303 -38.39 34.79 19.71
N GLU A 304 -39.39 35.61 19.42
CA GLU A 304 -40.72 35.53 20.06
C GLU A 304 -41.74 34.88 19.12
N TYR A 305 -42.53 33.95 19.64
CA TYR A 305 -43.51 33.16 18.88
C TYR A 305 -44.82 32.98 19.66
N GLY A 306 -45.94 32.91 18.94
CA GLY A 306 -47.28 32.63 19.47
C GLY A 306 -48.06 33.84 20.01
N GLU A 307 -49.34 33.61 20.34
CA GLU A 307 -50.20 34.52 21.10
C GLU A 307 -50.79 33.75 22.29
N PRO A 308 -50.38 34.04 23.54
CA PRO A 308 -49.46 35.10 23.97
C PRO A 308 -47.99 34.83 23.58
N PRO A 309 -47.16 35.88 23.43
CA PRO A 309 -45.79 35.74 22.92
C PRO A 309 -44.88 35.00 23.91
N MET A 310 -44.30 33.88 23.46
CA MET A 310 -43.25 33.15 24.17
C MET A 310 -41.89 33.40 23.53
N LYS A 311 -40.89 33.76 24.33
CA LYS A 311 -39.50 33.95 23.87
C LYS A 311 -38.75 32.62 23.92
N ILE A 312 -38.12 32.23 22.81
CA ILE A 312 -37.34 31.00 22.70
C ILE A 312 -35.97 31.34 22.07
N GLU A 313 -34.91 30.81 22.67
CA GLU A 313 -33.55 30.91 22.14
C GLU A 313 -33.19 29.65 21.37
N THR A 314 -32.86 29.80 20.10
CA THR A 314 -32.47 28.66 19.24
C THR A 314 -31.22 28.99 18.42
N PRO A 315 -30.41 27.97 18.07
CA PRO A 315 -29.20 28.17 17.27
C PRO A 315 -29.53 28.52 15.81
N LYS A 316 -30.73 28.20 15.33
CA LYS A 316 -31.24 28.56 13.99
C LYS A 316 -32.68 29.06 14.15
N VAL A 317 -32.98 30.23 13.55
CA VAL A 317 -34.29 30.88 13.64
C VAL A 317 -35.39 29.92 13.15
N LEU A 318 -36.38 29.67 14.01
CA LEU A 318 -37.52 28.84 13.65
C LEU A 318 -38.40 29.57 12.63
N LYS A 319 -38.73 28.88 11.54
CA LYS A 319 -39.62 29.41 10.50
C LYS A 319 -41.07 29.38 10.99
N ARG A 320 -41.81 30.47 10.75
CA ARG A 320 -43.26 30.55 10.99
C ARG A 320 -43.97 30.00 9.76
N TYR A 321 -44.78 28.96 9.93
CA TYR A 321 -45.66 28.48 8.89
C TYR A 321 -47.07 29.02 9.14
N ASN A 322 -47.75 29.49 8.10
CA ASN A 322 -49.12 29.96 8.22
C ASN A 322 -50.06 28.75 8.42
N GLU A 323 -51.10 28.83 9.26
CA GLU A 323 -51.96 27.67 9.56
C GLU A 323 -52.60 27.08 8.28
N GLU A 324 -52.92 27.92 7.30
CA GLU A 324 -53.39 27.49 5.97
C GLU A 324 -52.36 26.66 5.19
N GLN A 325 -51.05 26.89 5.40
CA GLN A 325 -49.99 26.13 4.75
C GLN A 325 -49.75 24.77 5.43
N ILE A 326 -49.99 24.66 6.74
CA ILE A 326 -49.89 23.40 7.49
C ILE A 326 -51.09 22.51 7.19
N GLN A 327 -52.30 23.08 7.14
CA GLN A 327 -53.52 22.31 6.79
C GLN A 327 -53.46 21.80 5.32
N ASN A 328 -52.81 22.53 4.43
CA ASN A 328 -52.69 22.17 3.01
C ASN A 328 -51.31 21.59 2.61
N ASN A 329 -50.43 21.34 3.57
CA ASN A 329 -49.13 20.66 3.42
C ASN A 329 -48.22 21.23 2.29
N LEU A 330 -48.22 22.55 2.11
CA LEU A 330 -47.38 23.24 1.11
C LEU A 330 -45.93 23.41 1.60
N PRO A 331 -44.93 23.45 0.68
CA PRO A 331 -43.54 23.69 1.06
C PRO A 331 -43.32 25.12 1.61
N PRO A 332 -42.28 25.33 2.44
CA PRO A 332 -41.96 26.61 3.07
C PRO A 332 -41.68 27.76 2.11
#